data_AF-A0A7W4DS93-F1
#
_entry.id   AF-A0A7W4DS93-F1
#
_cell.length_a   1.000
_cell.length_b   1.000
_cell.length_c   1.000
_cell.angle_alpha   90.00
_cell.angle_beta   90.00
_cell.angle_gamma   90.00
#
_symmetry.space_group_name_H-M   'P 1'
#
loop_
_entity.id
_entity.type
_entity.pdbx_description
1 polymer ?
#
loop_
_entity_poly.entity_id
_entity_poly.type
_entity_poly.pdbx_seq_one_letter_code
_entity_poly.pdbx_strand_id
1 'polypeptide(L)'
;MGPQINNIQPNLNNTILSGENIGAAPSYSSLKKNKNNLLKFIIPALVLGVILIVLLINMASKKKIDMGSGKKEDYVQFMKLYQNGDLNSKKDINLNIPLSQTYAFKNLVEGSDIDQMQKYGDLLYSSFRKYGNDPVLNGYLILYKKYTVLPRQVVSIQDKYIKEGDESAKNLITEYLSDFNVISDEKQKEEVEIIKGVFESSLDYYVQLDKIGCIKNSQLDYNCETKTRQNSELYPEVINALNKQVDYRTQQASRQEESLTYSYNLFKEFYKIIDKIKEPKK
;
A
#
# COMPACT_ATOMS: atom_id res chain seq x y z
N MET A 1 9.61 17.55 -57.13
CA MET A 1 9.48 16.52 -58.17
C MET A 1 10.49 16.81 -59.26
N GLY A 2 11.23 15.81 -59.76
CA GLY A 2 12.20 16.00 -60.84
C GLY A 2 13.60 15.44 -60.53
N PRO A 3 14.16 14.50 -61.31
CA PRO A 3 15.31 13.69 -60.91
C PRO A 3 16.59 14.00 -61.71
N GLN A 4 17.66 13.29 -61.34
CA GLN A 4 18.65 12.68 -62.24
C GLN A 4 19.67 13.53 -63.06
N ILE A 5 20.95 13.31 -62.68
CA ILE A 5 22.16 12.94 -63.47
C ILE A 5 22.62 13.67 -64.74
N ASN A 6 23.94 13.51 -64.94
CA ASN A 6 24.73 13.42 -66.18
C ASN A 6 25.57 14.69 -66.48
N ASN A 7 26.86 14.61 -66.84
CA ASN A 7 27.52 13.50 -67.51
C ASN A 7 29.05 13.73 -67.68
N ILE A 8 29.71 12.66 -68.15
CA ILE A 8 30.79 12.66 -69.19
C ILE A 8 32.21 13.02 -68.66
N GLN A 9 33.30 12.28 -68.92
CA GLN A 9 33.73 11.36 -70.01
C GLN A 9 35.16 10.82 -69.66
N PRO A 10 35.95 10.17 -70.56
CA PRO A 10 35.70 9.24 -71.68
C PRO A 10 36.58 7.95 -71.55
N ASN A 11 36.13 6.78 -71.99
CA ASN A 11 36.36 6.09 -73.28
C ASN A 11 37.75 5.40 -73.53
N LEU A 12 37.64 4.20 -74.10
CA LEU A 12 38.52 3.04 -74.31
C LEU A 12 39.85 3.21 -75.09
N ASN A 13 40.80 2.26 -74.90
CA ASN A 13 41.18 1.26 -75.93
C ASN A 13 42.26 0.21 -75.52
N ASN A 14 42.00 -1.08 -75.85
CA ASN A 14 42.86 -2.13 -76.47
C ASN A 14 44.04 -2.78 -75.67
N THR A 15 44.45 -4.09 -75.71
CA THR A 15 44.15 -5.33 -76.50
C THR A 15 45.02 -6.55 -76.02
N ILE A 16 44.43 -7.77 -75.86
CA ILE A 16 44.86 -9.18 -76.19
C ILE A 16 45.97 -10.02 -75.44
N LEU A 17 45.52 -11.23 -74.97
CA LEU A 17 46.04 -12.65 -74.90
C LEU A 17 47.53 -13.05 -74.72
N SER A 18 47.82 -14.03 -73.83
CA SER A 18 48.10 -15.47 -74.17
C SER A 18 48.65 -16.30 -72.98
N GLY A 19 48.31 -17.60 -72.92
CA GLY A 19 48.95 -18.60 -72.04
C GLY A 19 48.07 -19.82 -71.69
N GLU A 20 48.14 -20.88 -72.49
CA GLU A 20 47.42 -22.16 -72.34
C GLU A 20 47.99 -23.11 -71.24
N ASN A 21 47.13 -24.02 -70.79
CA ASN A 21 47.32 -25.45 -70.48
C ASN A 21 47.13 -26.00 -69.02
N ILE A 22 46.02 -26.74 -68.88
CA ILE A 22 45.83 -28.12 -68.34
C ILE A 22 46.16 -28.42 -66.86
N GLY A 23 45.16 -28.95 -66.13
CA GLY A 23 45.37 -29.89 -65.01
C GLY A 23 44.53 -29.63 -63.76
N ALA A 24 43.78 -30.64 -63.30
CA ALA A 24 42.75 -30.57 -62.25
C ALA A 24 43.25 -30.55 -60.78
N ALA A 25 42.42 -29.95 -59.91
CA ALA A 25 42.15 -30.08 -58.44
C ALA A 25 43.17 -30.79 -57.50
N PRO A 26 43.34 -30.38 -56.20
CA PRO A 26 42.26 -29.96 -55.30
C PRO A 26 42.54 -28.75 -54.37
N SER A 27 41.46 -28.14 -53.90
CA SER A 27 41.43 -27.09 -52.87
C SER A 27 41.60 -27.71 -51.48
N TYR A 28 42.73 -27.42 -50.82
CA TYR A 28 42.86 -27.45 -49.36
C TYR A 28 42.92 -26.01 -48.85
N SER A 29 41.81 -25.50 -48.34
CA SER A 29 41.77 -24.23 -47.61
C SER A 29 42.16 -24.46 -46.16
N SER A 30 43.13 -23.66 -45.71
CA SER A 30 43.72 -23.66 -44.39
C SER A 30 42.77 -23.11 -43.32
N LEU A 31 42.76 -23.75 -42.16
CA LEU A 31 42.09 -23.35 -40.93
C LEU A 31 42.50 -21.93 -40.50
N LYS A 32 41.55 -20.98 -40.55
CA LYS A 32 41.63 -19.71 -39.81
C LYS A 32 40.78 -19.80 -38.53
N LYS A 33 41.49 -19.75 -37.40
CA LYS A 33 41.00 -19.74 -36.02
C LYS A 33 40.23 -18.42 -35.77
N ASN A 34 38.89 -18.47 -35.72
CA ASN A 34 38.07 -17.28 -35.49
C ASN A 34 37.82 -17.08 -33.97
N LYS A 35 38.69 -16.30 -33.34
CA LYS A 35 38.60 -15.93 -31.92
C LYS A 35 37.78 -14.64 -31.80
N ASN A 36 36.44 -14.72 -31.90
CA ASN A 36 35.54 -13.63 -31.43
C ASN A 36 34.03 -13.92 -31.35
N ASN A 37 33.58 -15.19 -31.33
CA ASN A 37 32.15 -15.50 -31.22
C ASN A 37 31.67 -15.85 -29.79
N LEU A 38 32.56 -16.01 -28.80
CA LEU A 38 32.13 -16.39 -27.45
C LEU A 38 31.39 -15.24 -26.72
N LEU A 39 31.85 -14.00 -26.89
CA LEU A 39 31.30 -12.84 -26.17
C LEU A 39 29.86 -12.49 -26.57
N LYS A 40 29.47 -12.79 -27.82
CA LYS A 40 28.13 -12.53 -28.36
C LYS A 40 27.05 -13.46 -27.76
N PHE A 41 27.44 -14.61 -27.19
CA PHE A 41 26.52 -15.53 -26.52
C PHE A 41 26.55 -15.40 -24.99
N ILE A 42 27.66 -14.95 -24.41
CA ILE A 42 27.80 -14.79 -22.96
C ILE A 42 26.95 -13.62 -22.45
N ILE A 43 26.94 -12.48 -23.14
CA ILE A 43 26.22 -11.28 -22.66
C ILE A 43 24.69 -11.50 -22.62
N PRO A 44 24.03 -12.08 -23.66
CA PRO A 44 22.62 -12.42 -23.58
C PRO A 44 22.31 -13.48 -22.52
N ALA A 45 23.17 -14.48 -22.36
CA ALA A 45 23.00 -15.53 -21.36
C ALA A 45 23.10 -15.01 -19.92
N LEU A 46 23.96 -14.01 -19.68
CA LEU A 46 24.12 -13.38 -18.37
C LEU A 46 22.91 -12.49 -18.03
N VAL A 47 22.38 -11.75 -19.01
CA VAL A 47 21.13 -11.00 -18.84
C VAL A 47 19.95 -11.93 -18.59
N LEU A 48 19.82 -13.02 -19.34
CA LEU A 48 18.80 -14.06 -19.09
C LEU A 48 18.97 -14.72 -17.72
N GLY A 49 20.20 -14.97 -17.29
CA GLY A 49 20.52 -15.50 -15.97
C GLY A 49 20.09 -14.57 -14.84
N VAL A 50 20.35 -13.27 -14.96
CA VAL A 50 19.90 -12.26 -13.99
C VAL A 50 18.37 -12.17 -13.97
N ILE A 51 17.71 -12.19 -15.13
CA ILE A 51 16.23 -12.21 -15.21
C ILE A 51 15.66 -13.48 -14.56
N LEU A 52 16.27 -14.64 -14.80
CA LEU A 52 15.88 -15.90 -14.17
C LEU A 52 16.11 -15.88 -12.65
N ILE A 53 17.20 -15.29 -12.18
CA ILE A 53 17.47 -15.14 -10.74
C ILE A 53 16.45 -14.18 -10.12
N VAL A 54 16.12 -13.05 -10.76
CA VAL A 54 15.08 -12.12 -10.30
C VAL A 54 13.71 -12.80 -10.29
N LEU A 55 13.39 -13.62 -11.30
CA LEU A 55 12.15 -14.40 -11.34
C LEU A 55 12.11 -15.49 -10.26
N LEU A 56 13.22 -16.19 -10.03
CA LEU A 56 13.34 -17.22 -8.98
C LEU A 56 13.30 -16.59 -7.58
N ILE A 57 13.92 -15.43 -7.38
CA ILE A 57 13.78 -14.65 -6.16
C ILE A 57 12.33 -14.19 -6.00
N ASN A 58 11.64 -13.71 -7.04
CA ASN A 58 10.21 -13.36 -6.95
C ASN A 58 9.31 -14.58 -6.68
N MET A 59 9.62 -15.76 -7.22
CA MET A 59 8.87 -16.99 -6.94
C MET A 59 9.16 -17.55 -5.54
N ALA A 60 10.40 -17.52 -5.07
CA ALA A 60 10.81 -17.96 -3.74
C ALA A 60 10.46 -16.92 -2.64
N SER A 61 10.36 -15.63 -3.01
CA SER A 61 9.92 -14.53 -2.15
C SER A 61 8.42 -14.36 -2.11
N LYS A 62 7.65 -15.20 -2.81
CA LYS A 62 6.33 -15.57 -2.31
C LYS A 62 6.58 -16.34 -1.01
N LYS A 63 6.84 -15.58 0.07
CA LYS A 63 6.62 -16.00 1.46
C LYS A 63 5.41 -16.92 1.40
N LYS A 64 5.52 -18.14 1.95
CA LYS A 64 4.35 -18.97 2.22
C LYS A 64 3.30 -18.02 2.76
N ILE A 65 2.32 -17.68 1.93
CA ILE A 65 1.20 -16.86 2.35
C ILE A 65 0.65 -17.72 3.48
N ASP A 66 0.58 -17.15 4.67
CA ASP A 66 -0.07 -17.79 5.80
C ASP A 66 -1.54 -17.91 5.39
N MET A 67 -1.80 -18.97 4.62
CA MET A 67 -3.05 -19.26 3.99
C MET A 67 -3.89 -19.73 5.17
N GLY A 68 -4.79 -18.86 5.60
CA GLY A 68 -5.84 -19.24 6.53
C GLY A 68 -6.54 -20.51 6.02
N SER A 69 -7.41 -21.06 6.85
CA SER A 69 -8.03 -22.37 6.60
C SER A 69 -8.71 -22.52 5.23
N GLY A 70 -9.12 -21.41 4.62
CA GLY A 70 -9.96 -21.39 3.41
C GLY A 70 -11.34 -21.99 3.62
N LYS A 71 -11.70 -22.36 4.86
CA LYS A 71 -12.96 -23.02 5.18
C LYS A 71 -14.11 -22.03 5.17
N LYS A 72 -15.23 -22.42 4.55
CA LYS A 72 -16.44 -21.60 4.50
C LYS A 72 -16.90 -21.18 5.89
N GLU A 73 -16.79 -22.05 6.88
CA GLU A 73 -17.20 -21.79 8.26
C GLU A 73 -16.45 -20.62 8.88
N ASP A 74 -15.15 -20.50 8.62
CA ASP A 74 -14.33 -19.43 9.19
C ASP A 74 -14.70 -18.08 8.56
N TYR A 75 -15.06 -18.06 7.27
CA TYR A 75 -15.58 -16.86 6.63
C TYR A 75 -16.99 -16.50 7.11
N VAL A 76 -17.85 -17.50 7.33
CA VAL A 76 -19.18 -17.32 7.91
C VAL A 76 -19.07 -16.70 9.31
N GLN A 77 -18.15 -17.19 10.15
CA GLN A 77 -17.90 -16.62 11.47
C GLN A 77 -17.43 -15.17 11.38
N PHE A 78 -16.49 -14.86 10.47
CA PHE A 78 -16.08 -13.48 10.20
C PHE A 78 -17.27 -12.58 9.82
N MET A 79 -18.12 -13.02 8.89
CA MET A 79 -19.29 -12.25 8.47
C MET A 79 -20.32 -12.07 9.60
N LYS A 80 -20.50 -13.08 10.45
CA LYS A 80 -21.36 -12.97 11.64
C LYS A 80 -20.81 -11.98 12.65
N LEU A 81 -19.50 -11.99 12.88
CA LEU A 81 -18.83 -10.98 13.72
C LEU A 81 -18.95 -9.58 13.13
N TYR A 82 -18.78 -9.43 11.81
CA TYR A 82 -18.93 -8.15 11.11
C TYR A 82 -20.35 -7.58 11.25
N GLN A 83 -21.37 -8.41 10.98
CA GLN A 83 -22.76 -7.96 10.97
C GLN A 83 -23.36 -7.84 12.38
N ASN A 84 -23.05 -8.78 13.27
CA ASN A 84 -23.76 -8.95 14.55
C ASN A 84 -22.90 -8.69 15.79
N GLY A 85 -21.57 -8.54 15.64
CA GLY A 85 -20.67 -8.37 16.77
C GLY A 85 -20.29 -9.66 17.49
N ASP A 86 -20.76 -10.81 17.00
CA ASP A 86 -20.55 -12.11 17.64
C ASP A 86 -20.27 -13.21 16.60
N LEU A 87 -19.13 -13.89 16.76
CA LEU A 87 -18.71 -15.04 15.96
C LEU A 87 -19.70 -16.21 16.04
N ASN A 88 -20.36 -16.37 17.19
CA ASN A 88 -21.28 -17.47 17.50
C ASN A 88 -22.75 -17.10 17.26
N SER A 89 -23.01 -15.97 16.60
CA SER A 89 -24.37 -15.52 16.36
C SER A 89 -25.20 -16.60 15.66
N LYS A 90 -26.39 -16.88 16.21
CA LYS A 90 -27.37 -17.79 15.57
C LYS A 90 -28.05 -17.15 14.35
N LYS A 91 -27.90 -15.84 14.15
CA LYS A 91 -28.43 -15.15 12.98
C LYS A 91 -27.66 -15.57 11.73
N ASP A 92 -28.40 -15.86 10.67
CA ASP A 92 -27.81 -16.08 9.35
C ASP A 92 -27.25 -14.78 8.78
N ILE A 93 -26.34 -14.92 7.81
CA ILE A 93 -25.72 -13.77 7.14
C ILE A 93 -26.76 -13.16 6.19
N ASN A 94 -27.11 -11.91 6.45
CA ASN A 94 -28.05 -11.17 5.61
C ASN A 94 -27.26 -10.27 4.67
N LEU A 95 -27.21 -10.57 3.38
CA LEU A 95 -26.49 -9.75 2.40
C LEU A 95 -27.19 -8.42 2.06
N ASN A 96 -28.43 -8.25 2.51
CA ASN A 96 -29.25 -7.06 2.28
C ASN A 96 -29.31 -6.13 3.49
N ILE A 97 -28.62 -6.45 4.60
CA ILE A 97 -28.57 -5.56 5.75
C ILE A 97 -27.83 -4.26 5.38
N PRO A 98 -28.42 -3.07 5.64
CA PRO A 98 -27.74 -1.79 5.44
C PRO A 98 -26.45 -1.71 6.27
N LEU A 99 -25.41 -1.06 5.75
CA LEU A 99 -24.13 -0.91 6.45
C LEU A 99 -24.30 -0.32 7.84
N SER A 100 -25.13 0.72 7.97
CA SER A 100 -25.39 1.41 9.25
C SER A 100 -26.02 0.50 10.32
N GLN A 101 -26.58 -0.64 9.94
CA GLN A 101 -27.14 -1.61 10.86
C GLN A 101 -26.13 -2.70 11.28
N THR A 102 -24.97 -2.78 10.62
CA THR A 102 -23.93 -3.73 10.99
C THR A 102 -23.25 -3.33 12.29
N TYR A 103 -22.83 -4.31 13.08
CA TYR A 103 -22.08 -4.05 14.30
C TYR A 103 -20.75 -3.36 14.00
N ALA A 104 -20.03 -3.74 12.93
CA ALA A 104 -18.78 -3.10 12.56
C ALA A 104 -18.92 -1.58 12.36
N PHE A 105 -19.99 -1.14 11.69
CA PHE A 105 -20.30 0.29 11.54
C PHE A 105 -20.60 0.95 12.87
N LYS A 106 -21.53 0.39 13.66
CA LYS A 106 -21.92 0.96 14.96
C LYS A 106 -20.73 1.05 15.90
N ASN A 107 -19.90 0.02 15.97
CA ASN A 107 -18.71 0.03 16.79
C ASN A 107 -17.73 1.14 16.37
N LEU A 108 -17.53 1.37 15.08
CA LEU A 108 -16.54 2.35 14.62
C LEU A 108 -17.05 3.79 14.60
N VAL A 109 -18.33 4.00 14.28
CA VAL A 109 -18.93 5.33 14.08
C VAL A 109 -19.71 5.80 15.31
N GLU A 110 -20.41 4.89 16.00
CA GLU A 110 -21.25 5.20 17.17
C GLU A 110 -20.60 4.77 18.49
N GLY A 111 -19.52 3.99 18.44
CA GLY A 111 -18.85 3.45 19.62
C GLY A 111 -18.22 4.53 20.48
N SER A 112 -18.44 4.45 21.79
CA SER A 112 -17.92 5.41 22.77
C SER A 112 -16.79 4.87 23.65
N ASP A 113 -16.59 3.55 23.70
CA ASP A 113 -15.54 2.91 24.49
C ASP A 113 -14.40 2.43 23.57
N ILE A 114 -13.29 3.17 23.60
CA ILE A 114 -12.10 2.90 22.77
C ILE A 114 -11.51 1.51 23.04
N ASP A 115 -11.54 1.02 24.29
CA ASP A 115 -10.99 -0.32 24.59
C ASP A 115 -11.85 -1.43 23.98
N GLN A 116 -13.17 -1.26 24.01
CA GLN A 116 -14.07 -2.19 23.33
C GLN A 116 -13.92 -2.11 21.81
N MET A 117 -13.83 -0.90 21.26
CA MET A 117 -13.62 -0.69 19.83
C MET A 117 -12.34 -1.37 19.34
N GLN A 118 -11.23 -1.19 20.07
CA GLN A 118 -9.95 -1.82 19.75
C GLN A 118 -10.03 -3.35 19.83
N LYS A 119 -10.58 -3.89 20.93
CA LYS A 119 -10.76 -5.34 21.09
C LYS A 119 -11.58 -5.94 19.96
N TYR A 120 -12.65 -5.25 19.56
CA TYR A 120 -13.46 -5.67 18.43
C TYR A 120 -12.67 -5.61 17.11
N GLY A 121 -11.93 -4.53 16.85
CA GLY A 121 -11.09 -4.40 15.65
C GLY A 121 -10.04 -5.51 15.54
N ASP A 122 -9.38 -5.85 16.64
CA ASP A 122 -8.43 -6.96 16.73
C ASP A 122 -9.11 -8.33 16.50
N LEU A 123 -10.29 -8.54 17.09
CA LEU A 123 -11.07 -9.75 16.90
C LEU A 123 -11.56 -9.89 15.45
N LEU A 124 -11.99 -8.79 14.82
CA LEU A 124 -12.46 -8.76 13.44
C LEU A 124 -11.32 -9.09 12.47
N TYR A 125 -10.17 -8.43 12.63
CA TYR A 125 -8.97 -8.70 11.84
C TYR A 125 -8.53 -10.16 11.98
N SER A 126 -8.37 -10.64 13.22
CA SER A 126 -7.93 -12.03 13.47
C SER A 126 -8.94 -13.07 12.97
N SER A 127 -10.25 -12.79 13.05
CA SER A 127 -11.30 -13.67 12.51
C SER A 127 -11.18 -13.83 11.00
N PHE A 128 -10.91 -12.75 10.25
CA PHE A 128 -10.70 -12.88 8.81
C PHE A 128 -9.39 -13.61 8.49
N ARG A 129 -8.33 -13.34 9.26
CA ARG A 129 -7.03 -14.01 9.08
C ARG A 129 -7.09 -15.53 9.30
N LYS A 130 -8.01 -16.02 10.13
CA LYS A 130 -8.31 -17.46 10.25
C LYS A 130 -8.81 -18.06 8.95
N TYR A 131 -9.62 -17.31 8.18
CA TYR A 131 -10.10 -17.73 6.87
C TYR A 131 -9.01 -17.59 5.79
N GLY A 132 -8.37 -16.43 5.67
CA GLY A 132 -7.49 -16.14 4.54
C GLY A 132 -6.56 -14.94 4.71
N ASN A 133 -5.83 -14.60 3.64
CA ASN A 133 -4.86 -13.50 3.62
C ASN A 133 -5.01 -12.63 2.36
N ASP A 134 -6.22 -12.43 1.86
CA ASP A 134 -6.43 -11.57 0.69
C ASP A 134 -5.87 -10.16 0.96
N PRO A 135 -4.90 -9.67 0.17
CA PRO A 135 -4.21 -8.41 0.47
C PRO A 135 -5.15 -7.20 0.53
N VAL A 136 -6.16 -7.15 -0.34
CA VAL A 136 -7.11 -6.03 -0.40
C VAL A 136 -8.04 -6.07 0.81
N LEU A 137 -8.67 -7.21 1.09
CA LEU A 137 -9.55 -7.35 2.25
C LEU A 137 -8.81 -7.12 3.58
N ASN A 138 -7.58 -7.63 3.69
CA ASN A 138 -6.73 -7.38 4.85
C ASN A 138 -6.39 -5.90 5.03
N GLY A 139 -6.05 -5.20 3.94
CA GLY A 139 -5.74 -3.77 4.01
C GLY A 139 -6.89 -2.97 4.61
N TYR A 140 -8.12 -3.25 4.19
CA TYR A 140 -9.31 -2.62 4.79
C TYR A 140 -9.52 -2.99 6.26
N LEU A 141 -9.19 -4.21 6.67
CA LEU A 141 -9.28 -4.61 8.08
C LEU A 141 -8.18 -3.97 8.93
N ILE A 142 -6.99 -3.73 8.37
CA ILE A 142 -5.92 -2.96 9.02
C ILE A 142 -6.37 -1.50 9.20
N LEU A 143 -6.96 -0.90 8.16
CA LEU A 143 -7.53 0.45 8.23
C LEU A 143 -8.64 0.53 9.29
N TYR A 144 -9.59 -0.43 9.29
CA TYR A 144 -10.63 -0.54 10.31
C TYR A 144 -10.02 -0.56 11.72
N LYS A 145 -9.08 -1.48 11.96
CA LYS A 145 -8.38 -1.59 13.25
C LYS A 145 -7.70 -0.28 13.61
N LYS A 146 -7.07 0.40 12.66
CA LYS A 146 -6.41 1.68 12.94
C LYS A 146 -7.41 2.75 13.37
N TYR A 147 -8.54 2.88 12.68
CA TYR A 147 -9.58 3.84 13.06
C TYR A 147 -10.09 3.62 14.48
N THR A 148 -10.17 2.37 14.97
CA THR A 148 -10.61 2.08 16.35
C THR A 148 -9.68 2.66 17.43
N VAL A 149 -8.40 2.85 17.14
CA VAL A 149 -7.39 3.34 18.10
C VAL A 149 -6.88 4.74 17.79
N LEU A 150 -7.24 5.29 16.63
CA LEU A 150 -6.76 6.58 16.14
C LEU A 150 -6.94 7.71 17.18
N PRO A 151 -8.08 7.87 17.87
CA PRO A 151 -8.24 8.93 18.87
C PRO A 151 -7.23 8.83 20.02
N ARG A 152 -6.99 7.61 20.54
CA ARG A 152 -6.02 7.35 21.61
C ARG A 152 -4.59 7.60 21.14
N GLN A 153 -4.28 7.22 19.90
CA GLN A 153 -2.95 7.43 19.32
C GLN A 153 -2.63 8.92 19.16
N VAL A 154 -3.61 9.75 18.78
CA VAL A 154 -3.45 11.21 18.74
C VAL A 154 -3.13 11.78 20.12
N VAL A 155 -3.86 11.37 21.17
CA VAL A 155 -3.55 11.77 22.56
C VAL A 155 -2.17 11.29 22.99
N SER A 156 -1.77 10.09 22.58
CA SER A 156 -0.45 9.54 22.91
C SER A 156 0.68 10.33 22.23
N ILE A 157 0.49 10.81 21.00
CA ILE A 157 1.44 11.68 20.30
C ILE A 157 1.59 13.01 21.04
N GLN A 158 0.47 13.61 21.46
CA GLN A 158 0.47 14.82 22.29
C GLN A 158 1.29 14.59 23.57
N ASP A 159 0.96 13.55 24.33
CA ASP A 159 1.64 13.24 25.60
C ASP A 159 3.13 13.01 25.40
N LYS A 160 3.50 12.28 24.34
CA LYS A 160 4.88 11.99 23.99
C LYS A 160 5.66 13.27 23.67
N TYR A 161 5.05 14.16 22.88
CA TYR A 161 5.63 15.46 22.55
C TYR A 161 5.83 16.32 23.80
N ILE A 162 4.79 16.48 24.62
CA ILE A 162 4.84 17.33 25.81
C ILE A 162 5.90 16.83 26.81
N LYS A 163 6.05 15.51 26.98
CA LYS A 163 6.97 14.93 27.98
C LYS A 163 8.40 14.80 27.47
N GLU A 164 8.57 14.44 26.19
CA GLU A 164 9.85 13.94 25.65
C GLU A 164 10.29 14.65 24.36
N GLY A 165 9.52 15.63 23.88
CA GLY A 165 9.87 16.48 22.74
C GLY A 165 9.54 15.91 21.36
N ASP A 166 9.91 16.69 20.34
CA ASP A 166 9.57 16.49 18.92
C ASP A 166 10.03 15.15 18.35
N GLU A 167 11.29 14.78 18.58
CA GLU A 167 11.88 13.55 18.03
C GLU A 167 11.16 12.30 18.56
N SER A 168 10.88 12.27 19.86
CA SER A 168 10.15 11.19 20.52
C SER A 168 8.75 11.00 19.96
N ALA A 169 8.04 12.11 19.67
CA ALA A 169 6.72 12.07 19.05
C ALA A 169 6.77 11.60 17.59
N LYS A 170 7.76 12.07 16.80
CA LYS A 170 7.97 11.63 15.40
C LYS A 170 8.29 10.13 15.31
N ASN A 171 9.09 9.62 16.23
CA ASN A 171 9.38 8.19 16.32
C ASN A 171 8.11 7.39 16.61
N LEU A 172 7.25 7.87 17.51
CA LEU A 172 5.96 7.22 17.80
C LEU A 172 5.02 7.24 16.59
N ILE A 173 4.95 8.36 15.85
CA ILE A 173 4.18 8.43 14.59
C ILE A 173 4.70 7.39 13.59
N THR A 174 6.02 7.27 13.44
CA THR A 174 6.65 6.30 12.53
C THR A 174 6.29 4.86 12.92
N GLU A 175 6.32 4.54 14.21
CA GLU A 175 5.88 3.25 14.74
C GLU A 175 4.41 2.99 14.37
N TYR A 176 3.52 3.96 14.61
CA TYR A 176 2.10 3.85 14.27
C TYR A 176 1.83 3.71 12.77
N LEU A 177 2.67 4.26 11.90
CA LEU A 177 2.51 4.13 10.46
C LEU A 177 3.09 2.83 9.90
N SER A 178 3.94 2.13 10.67
CA SER A 178 4.59 0.88 10.23
C SER A 178 3.59 -0.25 9.96
N ASP A 179 2.43 -0.23 10.62
CA ASP A 179 1.30 -1.15 10.40
C ASP A 179 0.84 -1.17 8.93
N PHE A 180 1.06 -0.07 8.20
CA PHE A 180 0.60 0.11 6.82
C PHE A 180 1.60 -0.35 5.76
N ASN A 181 2.78 -0.83 6.13
CA ASN A 181 3.80 -1.29 5.17
C ASN A 181 3.33 -2.46 4.29
N VAL A 182 2.27 -3.15 4.70
CA VAL A 182 1.66 -4.27 3.96
C VAL A 182 0.54 -3.82 3.00
N ILE A 183 0.14 -2.55 3.04
CA ILE A 183 -0.89 -1.98 2.17
C ILE A 183 -0.23 -1.60 0.83
N SER A 184 -0.68 -2.24 -0.24
CA SER A 184 -0.21 -1.97 -1.60
C SER A 184 -1.29 -1.37 -2.52
N ASP A 185 -2.57 -1.45 -2.14
CA ASP A 185 -3.69 -0.92 -2.93
C ASP A 185 -3.73 0.60 -2.90
N GLU A 186 -3.90 1.24 -4.06
CA GLU A 186 -3.83 2.70 -4.19
C GLU A 186 -4.96 3.42 -3.42
N LYS A 187 -6.18 2.88 -3.39
CA LYS A 187 -7.26 3.52 -2.64
C LYS A 187 -6.99 3.46 -1.14
N GLN A 188 -6.46 2.34 -0.67
CA GLN A 188 -6.05 2.19 0.73
C GLN A 188 -4.89 3.12 1.08
N LYS A 189 -3.94 3.36 0.17
CA LYS A 189 -2.86 4.34 0.38
C LYS A 189 -3.39 5.77 0.55
N GLU A 190 -4.41 6.16 -0.21
CA GLU A 190 -5.07 7.45 -0.01
C GLU A 190 -5.62 7.58 1.42
N GLU A 191 -6.24 6.53 1.96
CA GLU A 191 -6.71 6.50 3.35
C GLU A 191 -5.56 6.57 4.37
N VAL A 192 -4.44 5.88 4.09
CA VAL A 192 -3.23 5.94 4.91
C VAL A 192 -2.66 7.35 4.98
N GLU A 193 -2.63 8.09 3.85
CA GLU A 193 -2.15 9.47 3.84
C GLU A 193 -3.06 10.40 4.67
N ILE A 194 -4.37 10.17 4.70
CA ILE A 194 -5.26 10.92 5.61
C ILE A 194 -4.94 10.62 7.07
N ILE A 195 -4.74 9.35 7.44
CA ILE A 195 -4.37 8.97 8.82
C ILE A 195 -3.03 9.59 9.22
N LYS A 196 -2.04 9.55 8.33
CA LYS A 196 -0.76 10.21 8.51
C LYS A 196 -0.93 11.72 8.70
N GLY A 197 -1.75 12.37 7.87
CA GLY A 197 -2.10 13.78 8.00
C GLY A 197 -2.71 14.12 9.35
N VAL A 198 -3.58 13.27 9.91
CA VAL A 198 -4.12 13.44 11.27
C VAL A 198 -3.01 13.44 12.33
N PHE A 199 -2.06 12.51 12.24
CA PHE A 199 -0.94 12.45 13.19
C PHE A 199 0.01 13.64 13.05
N GLU A 200 0.45 13.95 11.83
CA GLU A 200 1.42 15.00 11.55
C GLU A 200 0.85 16.40 11.86
N SER A 201 -0.41 16.67 11.49
CA SER A 201 -1.07 17.94 11.83
C SER A 201 -1.30 18.10 13.33
N SER A 202 -1.57 17.01 14.05
CA SER A 202 -1.68 17.06 15.50
C SER A 202 -0.34 17.39 16.15
N LEU A 203 0.77 16.83 15.66
CA LEU A 203 2.11 17.16 16.16
C LEU A 203 2.46 18.62 15.84
N ASP A 204 2.24 19.07 14.61
CA ASP A 204 2.53 20.45 14.18
C ASP A 204 1.82 21.47 15.08
N TYR A 205 0.56 21.21 15.45
CA TYR A 205 -0.18 22.08 16.38
C TYR A 205 0.55 22.28 17.72
N TYR A 206 1.01 21.19 18.35
CA TYR A 206 1.75 21.29 19.62
C TYR A 206 3.14 21.91 19.44
N VAL A 207 3.80 21.68 18.30
CA VAL A 207 5.06 22.36 17.95
C VAL A 207 4.87 23.88 17.88
N GLN A 208 3.77 24.37 17.30
CA GLN A 208 3.51 25.81 17.26
C GLN A 208 3.15 26.36 18.65
N LEU A 209 2.41 25.61 19.47
CA LEU A 209 2.12 25.99 20.87
C LEU A 209 3.38 26.09 21.74
N ASP A 210 4.34 25.18 21.55
CA ASP A 210 5.61 25.20 22.28
C ASP A 210 6.43 26.45 21.93
N LYS A 211 6.54 26.79 20.63
CA LYS A 211 7.28 27.97 20.16
C LYS A 211 6.80 29.28 20.78
N ILE A 212 5.50 29.41 21.07
CA ILE A 212 4.93 30.59 21.71
C ILE A 212 4.93 30.49 23.25
N GLY A 213 5.53 29.43 23.80
CA GLY A 213 5.73 29.24 25.23
C GLY A 213 4.49 28.74 25.98
N CYS A 214 3.54 28.10 25.30
CA CYS A 214 2.39 27.47 25.94
C CYS A 214 2.72 26.07 26.50
N ILE A 215 3.88 25.49 26.17
CA ILE A 215 4.34 24.23 26.78
C ILE A 215 5.56 24.52 27.65
N LYS A 216 5.47 24.18 28.94
CA LYS A 216 6.52 24.44 29.93
C LYS A 216 6.55 23.32 30.96
N ASN A 217 7.74 22.94 31.41
CA ASN A 217 7.93 21.90 32.44
C ASN A 217 7.15 20.60 32.14
N SER A 218 7.18 20.16 30.88
CA SER A 218 6.46 18.97 30.41
C SER A 218 4.94 19.02 30.65
N GLN A 219 4.35 20.21 30.58
CA GLN A 219 2.92 20.44 30.71
C GLN A 219 2.44 21.50 29.72
N LEU A 220 1.19 21.36 29.27
CA LEU A 220 0.50 22.35 28.46
C LEU A 220 -0.22 23.36 29.36
N ASP A 221 0.07 24.65 29.16
CA ASP A 221 -0.69 25.75 29.74
C ASP A 221 -1.97 25.98 28.92
N TYR A 222 -3.08 25.41 29.39
CA TYR A 222 -4.39 25.55 28.75
C TYR A 222 -4.90 26.99 28.70
N ASN A 223 -4.50 27.86 29.63
CA ASN A 223 -4.87 29.26 29.57
C ASN A 223 -4.13 29.98 28.45
N CYS A 224 -2.85 29.64 28.25
CA CYS A 224 -2.07 30.11 27.11
C CYS A 224 -2.70 29.66 25.79
N GLU A 225 -2.95 28.36 25.63
CA GLU A 225 -3.60 27.79 24.43
C GLU A 225 -4.94 28.49 24.11
N THR A 226 -5.79 28.64 25.12
CA THR A 226 -7.11 29.28 24.95
C THR A 226 -6.97 30.74 24.49
N LYS A 227 -6.07 31.52 25.11
CA LYS A 227 -5.81 32.90 24.70
C LYS A 227 -5.25 32.99 23.29
N THR A 228 -4.34 32.09 22.92
CA THR A 228 -3.79 32.00 21.56
C THR A 228 -4.90 31.79 20.53
N ARG A 229 -5.84 30.88 20.82
CA ARG A 229 -6.97 30.59 19.94
C ARG A 229 -7.95 31.77 19.81
N GLN A 230 -8.15 32.53 20.90
CA GLN A 230 -9.00 33.72 20.90
C GLN A 230 -8.38 34.91 20.18
N ASN A 231 -7.05 35.00 20.16
CA ASN A 231 -6.30 36.08 19.50
C ASN A 231 -5.67 35.57 18.19
N SER A 232 -6.48 34.98 17.32
CA SER A 232 -6.04 34.28 16.11
C SER A 232 -5.14 35.11 15.19
N GLU A 233 -5.39 36.43 15.11
CA GLU A 233 -4.61 37.37 14.31
C GLU A 233 -3.16 37.51 14.76
N LEU A 234 -2.88 37.30 16.05
CA LEU A 234 -1.54 37.40 16.64
C LEU A 234 -0.73 36.11 16.51
N TYR A 235 -1.39 34.99 16.20
CA TYR A 235 -0.77 33.66 16.18
C TYR A 235 -1.16 32.86 14.93
N PRO A 236 -0.93 33.39 13.72
CA PRO A 236 -1.40 32.79 12.48
C PRO A 236 -0.85 31.37 12.26
N GLU A 237 0.38 31.07 12.69
CA GLU A 237 0.98 29.73 12.56
C GLU A 237 0.24 28.69 13.39
N VAL A 238 -0.13 29.02 14.63
CA VAL A 238 -0.87 28.12 15.52
C VAL A 238 -2.26 27.85 14.95
N ILE A 239 -2.93 28.89 14.46
CA ILE A 239 -4.26 28.77 13.86
C ILE A 239 -4.22 27.98 12.55
N ASN A 240 -3.21 28.18 11.72
CA ASN A 240 -3.02 27.39 10.50
C ASN A 240 -2.78 25.91 10.81
N ALA A 241 -1.99 25.59 11.84
CA ALA A 241 -1.78 24.21 12.29
C ALA A 241 -3.08 23.59 12.83
N LEU A 242 -3.85 24.36 13.62
CA LEU A 242 -5.15 23.92 14.13
C LEU A 242 -6.15 23.65 12.99
N ASN A 243 -6.22 24.56 12.00
CA ASN A 243 -7.10 24.40 10.85
C ASN A 243 -6.75 23.14 10.05
N LYS A 244 -5.46 22.88 9.80
CA LYS A 244 -5.01 21.62 9.16
C LYS A 244 -5.47 20.39 9.96
N GLN A 245 -5.37 20.44 11.28
CA GLN A 245 -5.84 19.34 12.13
C GLN A 245 -7.36 19.11 11.97
N VAL A 246 -8.15 20.19 11.91
CA VAL A 246 -9.59 20.12 11.66
C VAL A 246 -9.90 19.57 10.27
N ASP A 247 -9.18 20.02 9.25
CA ASP A 247 -9.36 19.56 7.87
C ASP A 247 -9.08 18.06 7.72
N TYR A 248 -7.98 17.57 8.30
CA TYR A 248 -7.67 16.14 8.27
C TYR A 248 -8.65 15.29 9.08
N ARG A 249 -9.12 15.76 10.24
CA ARG A 249 -10.16 15.05 11.00
C ARG A 249 -11.49 15.00 10.24
N THR A 250 -11.86 16.06 9.54
CA THR A 250 -13.06 16.09 8.71
C THR A 250 -12.95 15.11 7.54
N GLN A 251 -11.82 15.11 6.84
CA GLN A 251 -11.56 14.13 5.79
C GLN A 251 -11.53 12.70 6.32
N GLN A 252 -10.93 12.46 7.49
CA GLN A 252 -10.89 11.16 8.14
C GLN A 252 -12.30 10.61 8.41
N ALA A 253 -13.23 11.42 8.91
CA ALA A 253 -14.61 10.99 9.14
C ALA A 253 -15.29 10.52 7.84
N SER A 254 -15.17 11.30 6.75
CA SER A 254 -15.72 10.91 5.44
C SER A 254 -15.08 9.64 4.89
N ARG A 255 -13.75 9.57 4.91
CA ARG A 255 -13.00 8.43 4.36
C ARG A 255 -13.26 7.14 5.14
N GLN A 256 -13.43 7.23 6.45
CA GLN A 256 -13.78 6.09 7.28
C GLN A 256 -15.11 5.45 6.86
N GLU A 257 -16.15 6.25 6.61
CA GLU A 257 -17.46 5.73 6.15
C GLU A 257 -17.39 5.16 4.73
N GLU A 258 -16.64 5.81 3.83
CA GLU A 258 -16.38 5.32 2.48
C GLU A 258 -15.66 3.96 2.51
N SER A 259 -14.64 3.83 3.35
CA SER A 259 -13.86 2.60 3.57
C SER A 259 -14.73 1.46 4.09
N LEU A 260 -15.59 1.73 5.08
CA LEU A 260 -16.57 0.77 5.58
C LEU A 260 -17.56 0.33 4.50
N THR A 261 -18.04 1.28 3.68
CA THR A 261 -18.97 0.98 2.59
C THR A 261 -18.33 0.10 1.53
N TYR A 262 -17.12 0.46 1.10
CA TYR A 262 -16.41 -0.28 0.07
C TYR A 262 -16.02 -1.69 0.55
N SER A 263 -15.40 -1.78 1.73
CA SER A 263 -15.01 -3.07 2.33
C SER A 263 -16.21 -3.97 2.58
N TYR A 264 -17.33 -3.44 3.07
CA TYR A 264 -18.54 -4.22 3.26
C TYR A 264 -19.09 -4.80 1.95
N ASN A 265 -19.07 -4.02 0.87
CA ASN A 265 -19.45 -4.54 -0.45
C ASN A 265 -18.52 -5.64 -0.93
N LEU A 266 -17.20 -5.48 -0.73
CA LEU A 266 -16.24 -6.54 -1.05
C LEU A 266 -16.49 -7.81 -0.23
N PHE A 267 -16.72 -7.70 1.08
CA PHE A 267 -17.03 -8.85 1.93
C PHE A 267 -18.30 -9.57 1.48
N LYS A 268 -19.36 -8.84 1.11
CA LYS A 268 -20.58 -9.45 0.57
C LYS A 268 -20.34 -10.19 -0.75
N GLU A 269 -19.60 -9.58 -1.69
CA GLU A 269 -19.32 -10.24 -2.97
C GLU A 269 -18.46 -11.49 -2.77
N PHE A 270 -17.48 -11.40 -1.88
CA PHE A 270 -16.64 -12.53 -1.55
C PHE A 270 -17.42 -13.66 -0.84
N TYR A 271 -18.37 -13.32 0.04
CA TYR A 271 -19.32 -14.28 0.60
C TYR A 271 -20.12 -15.01 -0.48
N LYS A 272 -20.69 -14.28 -1.45
CA LYS A 272 -21.47 -14.87 -2.56
C LYS A 272 -20.65 -15.86 -3.38
N ILE A 273 -19.36 -15.59 -3.56
CA ILE A 273 -18.45 -16.50 -4.26
C ILE A 273 -18.27 -17.78 -3.44
N ILE A 274 -17.89 -17.66 -2.17
CA ILE A 274 -17.69 -18.80 -1.27
C ILE A 274 -18.95 -19.65 -1.15
N ASP A 275 -20.12 -19.02 -1.00
CA ASP A 275 -21.38 -19.72 -0.82
C ASP A 275 -21.77 -20.58 -2.04
N LYS A 276 -21.32 -20.17 -3.23
CA LYS A 276 -21.52 -20.91 -4.50
C LYS A 276 -20.51 -22.04 -4.72
N ILE A 277 -19.38 -22.04 -4.03
CA ILE A 277 -18.40 -23.12 -4.11
C ILE A 277 -19.03 -24.33 -3.41
N LYS A 278 -19.46 -25.33 -4.21
CA LYS A 278 -19.92 -26.61 -3.68
C LYS A 278 -18.75 -27.28 -2.97
N GLU A 279 -18.94 -27.63 -1.70
CA GLU A 279 -17.99 -28.48 -1.01
C GLU A 279 -17.83 -29.79 -1.79
N PRO A 280 -16.60 -30.23 -2.10
CA PRO A 280 -16.40 -31.56 -2.65
C PRO A 280 -16.95 -32.55 -1.61
N LYS A 281 -17.96 -33.34 -2.01
CA LYS A 281 -18.47 -34.43 -1.18
C LYS A 281 -17.29 -35.35 -0.84
N LYS A 282 -17.00 -35.48 0.45
CA LYS A 282 -16.08 -36.48 0.98
C LYS A 282 -16.68 -37.87 0.84
#